data_AF-A0A3N7JCI9-F1
#
_entry.id   AF-A0A3N7JCI9-F1
#
_cell.length_a   1.000
_cell.length_b   1.000
_cell.length_c   1.000
_cell.angle_alpha   90.00
_cell.angle_beta   90.00
_cell.angle_gamma   90.00
#
_symmetry.space_group_name_H-M   'P 1'
#
loop_
_entity.id
_entity.type
_entity.pdbx_description
1 polymer ?
#
loop_
_entity_poly.entity_id
_entity_poly.type
_entity_poly.pdbx_seq_one_letter_code
_entity_poly.pdbx_strand_id
1 'polypeptide(L)'
;MTDPKSLTSVAKFHQTFKHPILEKPTIPDEQRCRLRVALIAEELKELEEAIADKDIVEVADALCDIQYVLSGAVLEFGLADKFS
;
A
#
# COMPACT_ATOMS: atom_id res chain seq x y z
N MET A 1 -2.83 13.23 14.31
CA MET A 1 -3.78 12.67 13.32
C MET A 1 -4.17 11.32 13.86
N THR A 2 -5.45 10.95 13.75
CA THR A 2 -5.89 9.61 14.12
C THR A 2 -5.34 8.67 13.05
N ASP A 3 -4.59 7.64 13.46
CA ASP A 3 -4.06 6.60 12.57
C ASP A 3 -5.12 6.24 11.52
N PRO A 4 -4.86 6.42 10.21
CA PRO A 4 -5.74 5.82 9.23
C PRO A 4 -5.68 4.33 9.51
N LYS A 5 -6.79 3.75 10.01
CA LYS A 5 -6.89 2.35 10.47
C LYS A 5 -6.25 1.35 9.48
N SER A 6 -6.06 1.74 8.22
CA SER A 6 -5.29 1.04 7.20
C SER A 6 -3.86 0.70 7.63
N LEU A 7 -3.03 1.62 8.16
CA LEU A 7 -1.60 1.36 8.38
C LEU A 7 -1.39 0.29 9.47
N THR A 8 -2.07 0.45 10.62
CA THR A 8 -2.06 -0.57 11.69
C THR A 8 -2.64 -1.91 11.22
N SER A 9 -3.70 -1.90 10.42
CA SER A 9 -4.31 -3.15 9.91
C SER A 9 -3.41 -3.87 8.91
N VAL A 10 -2.74 -3.14 8.02
CA VAL A 10 -1.78 -3.70 7.05
C VAL A 10 -0.52 -4.19 7.77
N ALA A 11 -0.08 -3.51 8.82
CA ALA A 11 1.00 -4.01 9.68
C ALA A 11 0.66 -5.36 10.31
N LYS A 12 -0.58 -5.53 10.81
CA LYS A 12 -1.06 -6.82 11.34
C LYS A 12 -1.11 -7.90 10.25
N PHE A 13 -1.52 -7.55 9.03
CA PHE A 13 -1.46 -8.47 7.88
C PHE A 13 -0.02 -8.91 7.60
N HIS A 14 0.92 -7.96 7.48
CA HIS A 14 2.33 -8.26 7.26
C HIS A 14 2.90 -9.18 8.36
N GLN A 15 2.57 -8.94 9.62
CA GLN A 15 2.98 -9.82 10.72
C GLN A 15 2.40 -11.24 10.59
N THR A 16 1.12 -11.35 10.21
CA THR A 16 0.42 -12.64 10.05
C THR A 16 1.02 -13.47 8.91
N PHE A 17 1.32 -12.82 7.78
CA PHE A 17 1.86 -13.47 6.58
C PHE A 17 3.40 -13.41 6.50
N LYS A 18 4.07 -12.92 7.54
CA LYS A 18 5.52 -12.80 7.66
C LYS A 18 6.16 -11.97 6.54
N HIS A 19 5.47 -10.91 6.10
CA HIS A 19 6.05 -9.91 5.22
C HIS A 19 6.92 -8.93 6.01
N PRO A 20 7.96 -8.35 5.38
CA PRO A 20 8.85 -7.42 6.06
C PRO A 20 8.10 -6.18 6.57
N ILE A 21 8.53 -5.69 7.73
CA ILE A 21 8.23 -4.37 8.27
C ILE A 21 9.56 -3.86 8.80
N LEU A 22 10.03 -2.72 8.29
CA LEU A 22 11.28 -2.13 8.75
C LEU A 22 10.98 -1.11 9.84
N GLU A 23 11.79 -1.09 10.89
CA GLU A 23 11.60 -0.15 12.01
C GLU A 23 12.20 1.24 11.73
N LYS A 24 13.06 1.34 10.70
CA LYS A 24 13.78 2.58 10.36
C LYS A 24 13.69 2.86 8.87
N PRO A 25 13.67 4.14 8.46
CA PRO A 25 13.69 4.52 7.05
C PRO A 25 14.85 3.85 6.32
N THR A 26 14.51 2.96 5.38
CA THR A 26 15.47 2.08 4.70
C THR A 26 14.99 1.79 3.29
N ILE A 27 15.93 1.66 2.34
CA ILE A 27 15.64 1.12 1.02
C ILE A 27 15.81 -0.41 1.11
N PRO A 28 14.73 -1.22 0.96
CA PRO A 28 14.83 -2.67 1.00
C PRO A 28 15.54 -3.21 -0.25
N ASP A 29 15.72 -4.52 -0.35
CA ASP A 29 16.34 -5.10 -1.53
C ASP A 29 15.54 -4.78 -2.81
N GLU A 30 16.24 -4.86 -3.94
CA GLU A 30 15.72 -4.45 -5.23
C GLU A 30 14.48 -5.26 -5.66
N GLN A 31 14.37 -6.53 -5.25
CA GLN A 31 13.19 -7.34 -5.57
C GLN A 31 11.96 -6.84 -4.81
N ARG A 32 12.11 -6.49 -3.53
CA ARG A 32 11.03 -5.87 -2.73
C ARG A 32 10.62 -4.51 -3.27
N CYS A 33 11.60 -3.67 -3.63
CA CYS A 33 11.33 -2.38 -4.25
C CYS A 33 10.51 -2.55 -5.54
N ARG A 34 10.93 -3.45 -6.43
CA ARG A 34 10.20 -3.75 -7.67
C ARG A 34 8.80 -4.26 -7.40
N LEU A 35 8.62 -5.17 -6.44
CA LEU A 35 7.30 -5.67 -6.08
C LEU A 35 6.38 -4.53 -5.62
N ARG A 36 6.87 -3.63 -4.75
CA ARG A 36 6.04 -2.52 -4.26
C ARG A 36 5.66 -1.53 -5.34
N VAL A 37 6.57 -1.22 -6.27
CA VAL A 37 6.25 -0.39 -7.43
C VAL A 37 5.25 -1.09 -8.36
N ALA A 38 5.42 -2.39 -8.60
CA ALA A 38 4.52 -3.15 -9.47
C ALA A 38 3.09 -3.18 -8.93
N LEU A 39 2.91 -3.48 -7.64
CA LEU A 39 1.59 -3.48 -6.99
C LEU A 39 0.92 -2.10 -7.08
N ILE A 40 1.64 -1.00 -6.77
CA ILE A 40 1.06 0.35 -6.87
C ILE A 40 0.67 0.68 -8.32
N ALA A 41 1.48 0.28 -9.30
CA ALA A 41 1.19 0.52 -10.71
C ALA A 41 -0.01 -0.27 -11.21
N GLU A 42 -0.22 -1.48 -10.68
CA GLU A 42 -1.39 -2.32 -10.95
C GLU A 42 -2.68 -1.63 -10.49
N GLU A 43 -2.78 -1.27 -9.21
CA GLU A 43 -3.99 -0.60 -8.68
C GLU A 43 -4.25 0.77 -9.33
N LEU A 44 -3.19 1.49 -9.72
CA LEU A 44 -3.34 2.74 -10.46
C LEU A 44 -3.99 2.52 -11.84
N LYS A 45 -3.64 1.43 -12.52
CA LYS A 45 -4.23 1.08 -13.82
C LYS A 45 -5.71 0.73 -13.66
N GLU A 46 -6.07 0.01 -12.61
CA GLU A 46 -7.47 -0.30 -12.30
C GLU A 46 -8.28 0.97 -12.01
N LEU A 47 -7.70 1.93 -11.29
CA LEU A 47 -8.32 3.24 -11.08
C LEU A 47 -8.53 3.99 -12.41
N GLU A 48 -7.56 3.99 -13.32
CA GLU A 48 -7.69 4.61 -14.64
C GLU A 48 -8.83 3.98 -15.46
N GLU A 49 -8.94 2.65 -15.44
CA GLU A 49 -9.99 1.89 -16.11
C GLU A 49 -11.37 2.22 -15.52
N ALA A 50 -11.52 2.19 -14.19
CA ALA A 50 -12.76 2.53 -13.50
C ALA A 50 -13.24 3.96 -13.79
N ILE A 51 -12.31 4.92 -13.86
CA ILE A 51 -12.62 6.31 -14.24
C ILE A 51 -13.10 6.38 -15.70
N ALA A 52 -12.44 5.67 -16.62
CA ALA A 52 -12.81 5.65 -18.04
C ALA A 52 -14.21 5.07 -18.23
N ASP A 53 -14.55 4.03 -17.49
CA ASP A 53 -15.85 3.36 -17.50
C ASP A 53 -16.94 4.13 -16.72
N LYS A 54 -16.57 5.20 -16.00
CA LYS A 54 -17.45 6.00 -15.14
C LYS A 54 -18.13 5.18 -14.05
N ASP A 55 -17.46 4.14 -13.56
CA ASP A 55 -17.95 3.29 -12.49
C ASP A 55 -17.45 3.78 -11.13
N ILE A 56 -18.33 4.45 -10.37
CA ILE A 56 -17.97 5.00 -9.07
C ILE A 56 -17.73 3.93 -7.99
N VAL A 57 -18.29 2.72 -8.17
CA VAL A 57 -18.09 1.62 -7.23
C VAL A 57 -16.68 1.07 -7.41
N GLU A 58 -16.27 0.80 -8.65
CA GLU A 58 -14.92 0.34 -8.97
C GLU A 58 -13.86 1.41 -8.66
N VAL A 59 -14.16 2.70 -8.85
CA VAL A 59 -13.27 3.79 -8.40
C VAL A 59 -13.05 3.74 -6.88
N ALA A 60 -14.09 3.47 -6.10
CA ALA A 60 -13.97 3.37 -4.65
C ALA A 60 -13.14 2.15 -4.23
N ASP A 61 -13.28 1.04 -4.95
CA ASP A 61 -12.51 -0.19 -4.71
C ASP A 61 -11.01 0.02 -5.00
N ALA A 62 -10.68 0.50 -6.21
CA ALA A 62 -9.29 0.79 -6.60
C ALA A 62 -8.61 1.81 -5.67
N LEU A 63 -9.34 2.81 -5.17
CA LEU A 63 -8.79 3.75 -4.17
C LEU A 63 -8.50 3.07 -2.83
N CYS A 64 -9.33 2.10 -2.40
CA CYS A 64 -9.08 1.31 -1.20
C CYS A 64 -7.85 0.40 -1.39
N ASP A 65 -7.69 -0.20 -2.56
CA ASP A 65 -6.56 -1.08 -2.87
C ASP A 65 -5.25 -0.29 -2.98
N ILE A 66 -5.26 0.88 -3.63
CA ILE A 66 -4.13 1.83 -3.61
C ILE A 66 -3.73 2.15 -2.17
N GLN A 67 -4.69 2.49 -1.31
CA GLN A 67 -4.41 2.78 0.10
C GLN A 67 -3.79 1.57 0.82
N TYR A 68 -4.20 0.36 0.49
CA TYR A 68 -3.67 -0.88 1.05
C TYR A 68 -2.22 -1.13 0.60
N VAL A 69 -1.96 -1.13 -0.71
CA VAL A 69 -0.62 -1.41 -1.26
C VAL A 69 0.38 -0.31 -0.88
N LEU A 70 -0.07 0.95 -0.81
CA LEU A 70 0.73 2.08 -0.32
C LEU A 70 1.12 1.90 1.15
N SER A 71 0.16 1.52 2.00
CA SER A 71 0.45 1.26 3.42
C SER A 71 1.49 0.15 3.59
N GLY A 72 1.38 -0.91 2.78
CA GLY A 72 2.37 -1.99 2.76
C GLY A 72 3.76 -1.53 2.30
N ALA A 73 3.83 -0.61 1.32
CA ALA A 73 5.09 0.02 0.92
C ALA A 73 5.66 0.87 2.07
N VAL A 74 4.88 1.74 2.69
CA VAL A 74 5.31 2.57 3.84
C VAL A 74 5.94 1.71 4.94
N LEU A 75 5.34 0.57 5.25
CA LEU A 75 5.86 -0.37 6.26
C LEU A 75 7.18 -1.04 5.82
N GLU A 76 7.31 -1.42 4.55
CA GLU A 76 8.53 -2.04 4.03
C GLU A 76 9.69 -1.08 3.81
N PHE A 77 9.42 0.22 3.68
CA PHE A 77 10.45 1.26 3.68
C PHE A 77 10.75 1.80 5.09
N GLY A 78 10.06 1.30 6.11
CA GLY A 78 10.23 1.69 7.50
C GLY A 78 9.88 3.15 7.79
N LEU A 79 8.82 3.62 7.13
CA LEU A 79 8.33 4.99 7.23
C LEU A 79 7.06 5.10 8.10
N ALA A 80 6.66 4.05 8.82
CA ALA A 80 5.40 4.00 9.56
C ALA A 80 5.15 5.24 10.44
N ASP A 81 6.14 5.65 11.24
CA ASP A 81 6.07 6.83 12.13
C ASP A 81 5.84 8.17 11.41
N LYS A 82 6.05 8.23 10.10
CA LYS A 82 5.82 9.43 9.28
C LYS A 82 4.41 9.48 8.68
N PHE A 83 3.70 8.36 8.68
CA PHE A 83 2.39 8.20 8.04
C PHE A 83 1.28 7.80 9.04
N SER A 84 1.62 7.64 10.32
CA SER A 84 0.72 7.42 11.46
C SER A 84 0.12 8.70 12.04
#